data_AF-A0A959TY12-F1
#
_entry.id   AF-A0A959TY12-F1
#
_cell.length_a   1.000
_cell.length_b   1.000
_cell.length_c   1.000
_cell.angle_alpha   90.00
_cell.angle_beta   90.00
_cell.angle_gamma   90.00
#
_symmetry.space_group_name_H-M   'P 1'
#
loop_
_entity.id
_entity.type
_entity.pdbx_description
1 polymer ?
#
loop_
_entity_poly.entity_id
_entity_poly.type
_entity_poly.pdbx_seq_one_letter_code
_entity_poly.pdbx_strand_id
1 'polypeptide(L)'
;MNAKSPLLFDLTDERGDRLSPHLPEGVKNFLIDIDGTITDDVPNEEPERMATVEPYPDALEVLNRWFDQGHIITFFTSRTEDLRQVTETWLDRCGFKYHGLVMGKPRGGNYHWVDNHIVRATRFNGKFTELVVGTRQVEVFDDGQDTQG
;
A
#
# COMPACT_ATOMS: atom_id res chain seq x y z
N MET A 1 -17.47 4.69 -7.67
CA MET A 1 -18.01 5.63 -6.66
C MET A 1 -16.91 6.64 -6.34
N ASN A 2 -17.21 7.93 -6.27
CA ASN A 2 -16.20 8.98 -6.02
C ASN A 2 -15.64 8.85 -4.60
N ALA A 3 -14.45 8.27 -4.45
CA ALA A 3 -13.72 8.30 -3.19
C ALA A 3 -13.40 9.76 -2.82
N LYS A 4 -13.72 10.17 -1.59
CA LYS A 4 -13.31 11.48 -1.07
C LYS A 4 -11.78 11.53 -1.07
N SER A 5 -11.20 12.61 -1.61
CA SER A 5 -9.76 12.84 -1.49
C SER A 5 -9.34 12.82 -0.01
N PRO A 6 -8.14 12.29 0.31
CA PRO A 6 -7.58 12.36 1.65
C PRO A 6 -7.62 13.79 2.18
N LEU A 7 -7.99 13.98 3.45
CA LEU A 7 -7.72 15.25 4.13
C LEU A 7 -6.20 15.36 4.33
N LEU A 8 -5.58 16.28 3.60
CA LEU A 8 -4.18 16.65 3.73
C LEU A 8 -4.11 18.02 4.43
N PHE A 9 -3.23 18.15 5.41
CA PHE A 9 -2.99 19.42 6.08
C PHE A 9 -1.79 20.13 5.45
N ASP A 10 -2.00 21.35 4.98
CA ASP A 10 -0.93 22.24 4.56
C ASP A 10 -0.14 22.69 5.79
N LEU A 11 1.19 22.68 5.67
CA LEU A 11 2.11 23.06 6.73
C LEU A 11 3.12 24.08 6.19
N THR A 12 3.57 24.98 7.06
CA THR A 12 4.66 25.90 6.77
C THR A 12 5.73 25.81 7.85
N ASP A 13 6.99 25.97 7.48
CA ASP A 13 8.09 26.05 8.45
C ASP A 13 8.12 27.43 9.16
N GLU A 14 9.08 27.61 10.07
CA GLU A 14 9.26 28.86 10.83
C GLU A 14 9.58 30.07 9.94
N ARG A 15 9.98 29.85 8.68
CA ARG A 15 10.28 30.88 7.68
C ARG A 15 9.09 31.17 6.76
N GLY A 16 8.00 30.43 6.90
CA GLY A 16 6.81 30.54 6.06
C GLY A 16 6.90 29.73 4.76
N ASP A 17 7.93 28.90 4.58
CA ASP A 17 8.07 28.03 3.42
C ASP A 17 7.11 26.82 3.55
N ARG A 18 6.48 26.42 2.44
CA ARG A 18 5.55 25.28 2.44
C ARG A 18 6.30 23.96 2.68
N LEU A 19 5.83 23.19 3.66
CA LEU A 19 6.26 21.82 3.91
C LEU A 19 5.37 20.82 3.15
N SER A 20 5.87 19.60 2.97
CA SER A 20 5.05 18.50 2.45
C SER A 20 3.84 18.26 3.36
N PRO A 21 2.63 18.08 2.80
CA PRO A 21 1.44 17.87 3.61
C PRO A 21 1.52 16.56 4.38
N HIS A 22 0.83 16.52 5.52
CA HIS A 22 0.76 15.33 6.37
C HIS A 22 -0.67 14.84 6.55
N LEU A 23 -0.78 13.53 6.83
CA LEU A 23 -2.04 12.90 7.21
C LEU A 23 -2.40 13.24 8.66
N PRO A 24 -3.70 13.20 9.01
CA PRO A 24 -4.12 13.29 10.40
C PRO A 24 -3.46 12.22 11.29
N GLU A 25 -3.35 12.50 12.58
CA GLU A 25 -2.83 11.54 13.55
C GLU A 25 -3.62 10.22 13.51
N GLY A 26 -2.90 9.10 13.53
CA GLY A 26 -3.48 7.76 13.46
C GLY A 26 -3.89 7.31 12.05
N VAL A 27 -3.95 8.21 11.06
CA VAL A 27 -4.26 7.86 9.67
C VAL A 27 -3.00 7.36 8.96
N LYS A 28 -3.13 6.23 8.26
CA LYS A 28 -2.02 5.61 7.52
C LYS A 28 -2.24 5.74 6.02
N ASN A 29 -1.14 5.82 5.28
CA ASN A 29 -1.10 5.66 3.83
C ASN A 29 -0.54 4.26 3.51
N PHE A 30 -1.40 3.37 3.03
CA PHE A 30 -1.04 2.00 2.69
C PHE A 30 -0.75 1.87 1.21
N LEU A 31 0.44 1.34 0.89
CA LEU A 31 0.76 0.80 -0.42
C LEU A 31 0.61 -0.73 -0.37
N ILE A 32 -0.38 -1.26 -1.05
CA ILE A 32 -0.77 -2.67 -0.98
C ILE A 32 -0.47 -3.34 -2.31
N ASP A 33 0.31 -4.43 -2.28
CA ASP A 33 0.53 -5.26 -3.47
C ASP A 33 -0.73 -6.02 -3.87
N ILE A 34 -0.81 -6.47 -5.12
CA ILE A 34 -1.98 -7.21 -5.63
C ILE A 34 -1.72 -8.73 -5.59
N ASP A 35 -0.90 -9.20 -6.53
CA ASP A 35 -0.67 -10.62 -6.80
C ASP A 35 0.14 -11.26 -5.67
N GLY A 36 -0.35 -12.38 -5.14
CA GLY A 36 0.22 -13.05 -3.96
C GLY A 36 -0.02 -12.31 -2.64
N THR A 37 -0.83 -11.23 -2.65
CA THR A 37 -1.17 -10.45 -1.46
C THR A 37 -2.67 -10.41 -1.23
N ILE A 38 -3.47 -9.83 -2.13
CA ILE A 38 -4.94 -9.77 -1.97
C ILE A 38 -5.68 -10.81 -2.82
N THR A 39 -4.92 -11.62 -3.56
CA THR A 39 -5.35 -12.71 -4.41
C THR A 39 -4.14 -13.62 -4.66
N ASP A 40 -4.35 -14.74 -5.35
CA ASP A 40 -3.26 -15.66 -5.71
C ASP A 40 -2.19 -14.96 -6.55
N ASP A 41 -0.98 -15.51 -6.54
CA ASP A 41 0.11 -15.01 -7.36
C ASP A 41 -0.19 -15.28 -8.85
N VAL A 42 -0.50 -14.22 -9.58
CA VAL A 42 -0.78 -14.24 -11.02
C VAL A 42 0.29 -13.43 -11.75
N PRO A 43 1.08 -14.07 -12.63
CA PRO A 43 2.12 -13.37 -13.39
C PRO A 43 1.53 -12.45 -14.45
N ASN A 44 2.28 -11.41 -14.85
CA ASN A 44 1.88 -10.47 -15.90
C ASN A 44 1.52 -11.16 -17.22
N GLU A 45 2.13 -12.31 -17.47
CA GLU A 45 1.99 -13.11 -18.68
C GLU A 45 0.64 -13.86 -18.78
N GLU A 46 -0.22 -13.81 -17.76
CA GLU A 46 -1.50 -14.53 -17.69
C GLU A 46 -2.70 -13.59 -17.39
N PRO A 47 -3.00 -12.61 -18.25
CA PRO A 47 -4.05 -11.61 -18.04
C PRO A 47 -5.46 -12.23 -17.91
N GLU A 48 -5.73 -13.37 -18.55
CA GLU A 48 -6.98 -14.09 -18.43
C GLU A 48 -7.23 -14.60 -17.00
N ARG A 49 -6.18 -15.02 -16.30
CA ARG A 49 -6.28 -15.40 -14.88
C ARG A 49 -6.51 -14.19 -13.99
N MET A 50 -5.90 -13.05 -14.29
CA MET A 50 -6.14 -11.80 -13.54
C MET A 50 -7.61 -11.40 -13.56
N ALA A 51 -8.30 -11.67 -14.68
CA ALA A 51 -9.72 -11.35 -14.82
C ALA A 51 -10.62 -12.24 -13.95
N THR A 52 -10.20 -13.45 -13.59
CA THR A 52 -11.08 -14.44 -12.95
C THR A 52 -10.62 -14.92 -11.59
N VAL A 53 -9.38 -14.65 -11.19
CA VAL A 53 -8.84 -15.06 -9.88
C VAL A 53 -9.73 -14.51 -8.75
N GLU A 54 -9.95 -15.29 -7.70
CA GLU A 54 -10.76 -14.86 -6.56
C GLU A 54 -9.93 -14.04 -5.57
N PRO A 55 -10.49 -13.00 -4.94
CA PRO A 55 -9.79 -12.26 -3.91
C PRO A 55 -9.71 -13.09 -2.62
N TYR A 56 -8.72 -12.82 -1.79
CA TYR A 56 -8.70 -13.31 -0.42
C TYR A 56 -9.81 -12.60 0.39
N PRO A 57 -10.77 -13.33 0.97
CA PRO A 57 -11.93 -12.71 1.64
C PRO A 57 -11.53 -11.82 2.83
N ASP A 58 -10.51 -12.23 3.58
CA ASP A 58 -9.97 -11.48 4.71
C ASP A 58 -9.27 -10.18 4.27
N ALA A 59 -8.55 -10.21 3.16
CA ALA A 59 -7.97 -9.01 2.56
C ALA A 59 -9.06 -7.99 2.16
N LEU A 60 -10.11 -8.47 1.50
CA LEU A 60 -11.24 -7.63 1.09
C LEU A 60 -11.92 -6.96 2.31
N GLU A 61 -12.19 -7.73 3.37
CA GLU A 61 -12.80 -7.22 4.60
C GLU A 61 -11.89 -6.17 5.28
N VAL A 62 -10.62 -6.51 5.52
CA VAL A 62 -9.69 -5.66 6.27
C VAL A 62 -9.39 -4.36 5.54
N LEU A 63 -9.13 -4.41 4.22
CA LEU A 63 -8.81 -3.21 3.44
C LEU A 63 -10.01 -2.28 3.32
N ASN A 64 -11.22 -2.81 3.10
CA ASN A 64 -12.43 -2.00 3.06
C ASN A 64 -12.73 -1.35 4.41
N ARG A 65 -12.45 -2.06 5.52
CA ARG A 65 -12.58 -1.48 6.86
C ARG A 65 -11.55 -0.37 7.11
N TRP A 66 -10.29 -0.55 6.71
CA TRP A 66 -9.27 0.51 6.79
C TRP A 66 -9.67 1.74 5.95
N PHE A 67 -10.21 1.52 4.75
CA PHE A 67 -10.76 2.59 3.94
C PHE A 67 -11.89 3.34 4.67
N ASP A 68 -12.84 2.61 5.26
CA ASP A 68 -13.96 3.21 5.99
C ASP A 68 -13.53 3.93 7.29
N GLN A 69 -12.38 3.54 7.87
CA GLN A 69 -11.72 4.23 8.99
C GLN A 69 -10.95 5.50 8.56
N GLY A 70 -10.92 5.81 7.25
CA GLY A 70 -10.27 7.00 6.71
C GLY A 70 -8.78 6.80 6.37
N HIS A 71 -8.27 5.57 6.40
CA HIS A 71 -6.93 5.29 5.89
C HIS A 71 -6.90 5.35 4.36
N ILE A 72 -5.73 5.70 3.83
CA ILE A 72 -5.53 5.81 2.39
C ILE A 72 -5.04 4.46 1.88
N ILE A 73 -5.76 3.91 0.92
CA ILE A 73 -5.46 2.62 0.29
C ILE A 73 -5.03 2.89 -1.15
N THR A 74 -3.77 2.59 -1.47
CA THR A 74 -3.23 2.65 -2.83
C THR A 74 -2.73 1.26 -3.20
N PHE A 75 -3.27 0.67 -4.26
CA PHE A 75 -2.71 -0.54 -4.81
C PHE A 75 -1.42 -0.22 -5.57
N PHE A 76 -0.36 -0.97 -5.31
CA PHE A 76 0.98 -0.78 -5.88
C PHE A 76 1.50 -2.10 -6.42
N THR A 77 1.32 -2.32 -7.72
CA THR A 77 1.49 -3.62 -8.39
C THR A 77 2.57 -3.59 -9.47
N SER A 78 3.19 -4.75 -9.70
CA SER A 78 4.16 -4.94 -10.79
C SER A 78 3.51 -5.23 -12.15
N ARG A 79 2.18 -5.36 -12.18
CA ARG A 79 1.41 -5.34 -13.44
C ARG A 79 1.77 -4.07 -14.22
N THR A 80 1.97 -4.23 -15.51
CA THR A 80 2.31 -3.15 -16.44
C THR A 80 1.08 -2.33 -16.81
N GLU A 81 1.28 -1.12 -17.35
CA GLU A 81 0.18 -0.19 -17.67
C GLU A 81 -0.84 -0.75 -18.69
N ASP A 82 -0.41 -1.62 -19.60
CA ASP A 82 -1.30 -2.34 -20.53
C ASP A 82 -2.29 -3.28 -19.81
N LEU A 83 -1.99 -3.69 -18.58
CA LEU A 83 -2.85 -4.52 -17.72
C LEU A 83 -3.74 -3.69 -16.79
N ARG A 84 -3.74 -2.35 -16.89
CA ARG A 84 -4.54 -1.48 -16.02
C ARG A 84 -6.03 -1.80 -16.11
N GLN A 85 -6.57 -1.91 -17.33
CA GLN A 85 -8.00 -2.10 -17.53
C GLN A 85 -8.51 -3.40 -16.88
N VAL A 86 -7.80 -4.51 -17.05
CA VAL A 86 -8.19 -5.80 -16.43
C VAL A 86 -8.08 -5.72 -14.91
N THR A 87 -7.09 -4.99 -14.40
CA THR A 87 -6.87 -4.80 -12.97
C THR A 87 -7.97 -3.95 -12.33
N GLU A 88 -8.31 -2.80 -12.89
CA GLU A 88 -9.38 -1.93 -12.40
C GLU A 88 -10.74 -2.64 -12.47
N THR A 89 -11.02 -3.32 -13.58
CA THR A 89 -12.25 -4.12 -13.73
C THR A 89 -12.36 -5.19 -12.65
N TRP A 90 -11.26 -5.88 -12.36
CA TRP A 90 -11.22 -6.90 -11.32
C TRP A 90 -11.42 -6.32 -9.92
N LEU A 91 -10.72 -5.22 -9.58
CA LEU A 91 -10.84 -4.53 -8.30
C LEU A 91 -12.28 -4.06 -8.03
N ASP A 92 -12.91 -3.45 -9.04
CA ASP A 92 -14.29 -2.98 -8.97
C ASP A 92 -15.27 -4.15 -8.81
N ARG A 93 -15.10 -5.21 -9.59
CA ARG A 93 -15.94 -6.42 -9.51
C ARG A 93 -15.85 -7.08 -8.14
N CYS A 94 -14.64 -7.20 -7.60
CA CYS A 94 -14.39 -7.79 -6.29
C CYS A 94 -14.80 -6.88 -5.13
N GLY A 95 -15.07 -5.59 -5.39
CA GLY A 95 -15.61 -4.65 -4.41
C GLY A 95 -14.56 -4.02 -3.50
N PHE A 96 -13.30 -3.90 -3.94
CA PHE A 96 -12.27 -3.20 -3.19
C PHE A 96 -12.51 -1.68 -3.22
N LYS A 97 -12.45 -1.04 -2.05
CA LYS A 97 -12.43 0.42 -1.92
C LYS A 97 -11.00 0.91 -1.86
N TYR A 98 -10.62 1.81 -2.76
CA TYR A 98 -9.26 2.33 -2.84
C TYR A 98 -9.24 3.77 -3.35
N HIS A 99 -8.12 4.46 -3.11
CA HIS A 99 -7.90 5.85 -3.48
C HIS A 99 -6.98 5.98 -4.70
N GLY A 100 -6.08 5.00 -4.93
CA GLY A 100 -5.14 5.03 -6.03
C GLY A 100 -4.69 3.64 -6.49
N LEU A 101 -4.20 3.60 -7.74
CA LEU A 101 -3.57 2.43 -8.35
C LEU A 101 -2.31 2.87 -9.09
N VAL A 102 -1.16 2.43 -8.58
CA VAL A 102 0.16 2.65 -9.17
C VAL A 102 0.62 1.34 -9.81
N MET A 103 0.79 1.38 -11.13
CA MET A 103 1.24 0.24 -11.95
C MET A 103 2.77 0.32 -12.13
N GLY A 104 3.35 -0.77 -12.64
CA GLY A 104 4.76 -0.79 -13.05
C GLY A 104 5.75 -0.77 -11.90
N LYS A 105 5.36 -1.22 -10.70
CA LYS A 105 6.31 -1.54 -9.61
C LYS A 105 7.40 -2.48 -10.15
N PRO A 106 8.69 -2.22 -9.88
CA PRO A 106 9.77 -3.09 -10.34
C PRO A 106 9.56 -4.55 -9.90
N ARG A 107 9.76 -5.51 -10.83
CA ARG A 107 9.67 -6.95 -10.57
C ARG A 107 10.94 -7.47 -9.91
N GLY A 108 10.85 -8.59 -9.20
CA GLY A 108 12.00 -9.33 -8.66
C GLY A 108 12.04 -9.46 -7.14
N GLY A 109 11.17 -8.75 -6.42
CA GLY A 109 11.16 -8.79 -4.96
C GLY A 109 12.39 -8.12 -4.33
N ASN A 110 12.66 -8.45 -3.06
CA ASN A 110 13.77 -7.88 -2.27
C ASN A 110 13.78 -6.34 -2.23
N TYR A 111 12.65 -5.75 -1.84
CA TYR A 111 12.48 -4.30 -1.83
C TYR A 111 13.08 -3.65 -0.58
N HIS A 112 13.86 -2.58 -0.78
CA HIS A 112 14.29 -1.66 0.27
C HIS A 112 13.70 -0.28 -0.05
N TRP A 113 12.76 0.18 0.78
CA TRP A 113 12.18 1.51 0.62
C TRP A 113 12.96 2.50 1.47
N VAL A 114 13.63 3.44 0.80
CA VAL A 114 14.30 4.58 1.43
C VAL A 114 13.47 5.83 1.20
N ASP A 115 13.12 6.54 2.27
CA ASP A 115 12.29 7.75 2.25
C ASP A 115 12.75 8.70 3.36
N ASN A 116 12.62 10.01 3.15
CA ASN A 116 12.90 11.01 4.19
C ASN A 116 11.74 11.13 5.20
N HIS A 117 10.59 10.51 4.93
CA HIS A 117 9.50 10.32 5.88
C HIS A 117 9.56 8.94 6.54
N ILE A 118 8.89 8.80 7.69
CA ILE A 118 8.80 7.52 8.40
C ILE A 118 8.04 6.51 7.53
N VAL A 119 8.75 5.49 7.05
CA VAL A 119 8.19 4.33 6.39
C VAL A 119 8.10 3.15 7.35
N ARG A 120 7.04 2.35 7.20
CA ARG A 120 6.86 1.09 7.94
C ARG A 120 6.66 -0.04 6.93
N ALA A 121 7.44 -1.11 7.07
CA ALA A 121 7.28 -2.30 6.25
C ALA A 121 6.50 -3.37 7.03
N THR A 122 5.53 -3.99 6.38
CA THR A 122 4.82 -5.17 6.89
C THR A 122 4.84 -6.24 5.81
N ARG A 123 5.33 -7.43 6.14
CA ARG A 123 5.35 -8.56 5.22
C ARG A 123 4.07 -9.38 5.37
N PHE A 124 3.32 -9.53 4.29
CA PHE A 124 2.20 -10.46 4.23
C PHE A 124 2.72 -11.90 4.18
N ASN A 125 2.11 -12.78 4.99
CA ASN A 125 2.49 -14.20 5.09
C ASN A 125 1.25 -15.12 4.96
N GLY A 126 0.21 -14.69 4.24
CA GLY A 126 -0.94 -15.53 3.88
C GLY A 126 -2.25 -15.27 4.64
N LYS A 127 -2.29 -14.35 5.61
CA LYS A 127 -3.54 -13.92 6.26
C LYS A 127 -3.53 -12.43 6.60
N PHE A 128 -4.65 -11.76 6.34
CA PHE A 128 -4.91 -10.39 6.79
C PHE A 128 -5.53 -10.44 8.19
N THR A 129 -4.72 -10.13 9.19
CA THR A 129 -5.16 -9.97 10.59
C THR A 129 -5.08 -8.52 11.02
N GLU A 130 -5.53 -8.22 12.24
CA GLU A 130 -5.15 -6.97 12.89
C GLU A 130 -3.63 -6.81 12.93
N LEU A 131 -3.17 -5.57 12.72
CA LEU A 131 -1.75 -5.25 12.86
C LEU A 131 -1.38 -5.26 14.34
N VAL A 132 -0.32 -5.99 14.65
CA VAL A 132 0.28 -6.04 15.99
C VAL A 132 1.65 -5.38 15.97
N VAL A 133 2.03 -4.74 17.09
CA VAL A 133 3.36 -4.15 17.25
C VAL A 133 4.36 -5.26 17.61
N GLY A 134 5.52 -5.27 16.94
CA GLY A 134 6.59 -6.20 17.25
C GLY A 134 7.95 -5.73 16.73
N THR A 135 9.02 -6.21 17.37
CA THR A 135 10.40 -5.88 17.00
C THR A 135 10.92 -6.81 15.89
N ARG A 136 11.63 -6.25 14.91
CA ARG A 136 12.34 -6.97 13.85
C ARG A 136 13.69 -6.33 13.61
N GLN A 137 14.70 -7.14 13.31
CA GLN A 137 15.99 -6.62 12.83
C GLN A 137 15.81 -6.19 11.37
N VAL A 138 16.28 -4.99 11.08
CA VAL A 138 16.24 -4.37 9.75
C VAL A 138 17.56 -3.62 9.53
N GLU A 139 17.92 -3.41 8.27
CA GLU A 139 19.03 -2.53 7.92
C GLU A 139 18.58 -1.06 8.03
N VAL A 140 19.36 -0.25 8.74
CA VAL A 140 19.13 1.20 8.91
C VAL A 140 20.40 1.96 8.55
N PHE A 141 20.26 3.25 8.27
CA PHE A 141 21.42 4.12 8.13
C PHE A 141 22.07 4.36 9.49
N ASP A 142 23.39 4.39 9.53
CA ASP A 142 24.13 4.87 10.69
C ASP A 142 24.01 6.40 10.75
N ASP A 143 23.14 6.89 11.63
CA ASP A 143 22.94 8.32 11.89
C ASP A 143 23.69 8.79 13.15
N GLY A 144 24.57 7.94 13.69
CA GLY A 144 25.33 8.19 14.92
C GLY A 144 24.47 8.16 16.19
N GLN A 145 23.18 7.83 16.12
CA GLN A 145 22.30 7.75 17.29
C GLN A 145 22.12 6.31 17.82
N ASP A 146 22.50 5.30 17.03
CA ASP A 146 22.22 3.89 17.31
C ASP A 146 23.42 3.07 17.85
N THR A 147 24.55 3.69 18.24
CA THR A 147 25.61 2.97 18.95
C THR A 147 25.30 2.77 20.43
N GLN A 148 24.17 2.16 20.79
CA GLN A 148 23.90 1.63 22.13
C GLN A 148 22.88 0.47 22.05
N GLY A 149 23.38 -0.78 22.13
CA GLY A 149 22.57 -1.94 22.54
C GLY A 149 22.67 -3.16 21.64
#